data_AF-A0A813HGB8-F1
#
_entry.id   AF-A0A813HGB8-F1
#
_cell.length_a   1.000
_cell.length_b   1.000
_cell.length_c   1.000
_cell.angle_alpha   90.00
_cell.angle_beta   90.00
_cell.angle_gamma   90.00
#
_symmetry.space_group_name_H-M   'P 1'
#
loop_
_entity.id
_entity.type
_entity.pdbx_description
1 polymer ?
#
loop_
_entity_poly.entity_id
_entity_poly.type
_entity_poly.pdbx_seq_one_letter_code
_entity_poly.pdbx_strand_id
1 'polypeptide(L)'
;MSLRGAIFLAAAVGQLAAATALLEAVGANPTHYGDPKTGCESDEQAVQVQGLSGDFCSPKCDSSGSCPTDKPAGDAASPSCALQTTTGDQYCAMLCKADSECGTGSCQSVSGQGICTYSTSALISSVKRIEVKLAEAVGANPTHYGDPKTGCESDEQAVQVQGLSGDFCSPKCDSSGSCPTDKPAGDAASPSCALQTTTGDQYCAMLCKADSECGTGSCQSVMGQGICTYSTSALISSVKRIEVKLAEAVGANPTHYGDPKTGCESDEQAVQVQGLSGDFCSPKCDSSGSCPTDKPAGDAASPSCALQTTTGDQYCAMLCKADSECGTGSCQSASGQGICTYSTSALISSVKRIEVKLAEARCLLVVVLFE
;
A
#
# COMPACT_ATOMS: atom_id res chain seq x y z
N MET A 1 -48.89 16.15 75.32
CA MET A 1 -49.31 16.44 73.93
C MET A 1 -48.07 16.49 73.05
N SER A 2 -48.00 15.98 71.83
CA SER A 2 -48.83 15.03 71.09
C SER A 2 -48.06 14.71 69.80
N LEU A 3 -47.66 13.44 69.63
CA LEU A 3 -47.64 12.61 68.42
C LEU A 3 -47.41 13.17 66.99
N ARG A 4 -46.87 14.39 66.78
CA ARG A 4 -46.62 14.93 65.42
C ARG A 4 -45.18 14.78 64.90
N GLY A 5 -44.24 14.35 65.74
CA GLY A 5 -42.83 14.18 65.35
C GLY A 5 -42.47 12.82 64.75
N ALA A 6 -43.28 11.79 64.96
CA ALA A 6 -42.93 10.41 64.60
C ALA A 6 -43.34 9.99 63.17
N ILE A 7 -44.15 10.78 62.47
CA ILE A 7 -44.65 10.44 61.12
C ILE A 7 -43.69 10.90 60.01
N PHE A 8 -42.83 11.88 60.27
CA PHE A 8 -41.91 12.39 59.24
C PHE A 8 -40.61 11.59 59.09
N LEU A 9 -40.22 10.74 60.04
CA LEU A 9 -39.03 9.89 59.89
C LEU A 9 -39.28 8.59 59.11
N ALA A 10 -40.52 8.14 58.95
CA ALA A 10 -40.82 6.91 58.20
C ALA A 10 -40.94 7.13 56.67
N ALA A 11 -41.24 8.35 56.23
CA ALA A 11 -41.40 8.66 54.79
C ALA A 11 -40.05 8.86 54.07
N ALA A 12 -39.00 9.33 54.76
CA ALA A 12 -37.72 9.62 54.12
C ALA A 12 -36.85 8.38 53.87
N VAL A 13 -37.07 7.27 54.60
CA VAL A 13 -36.30 6.02 54.40
C VAL A 13 -36.91 5.15 53.30
N GLY A 14 -38.21 5.27 53.03
CA GLY A 14 -38.90 4.55 51.95
C GLY A 14 -38.63 5.10 50.55
N GLN A 15 -38.30 6.40 50.42
CA GLN A 15 -38.03 7.03 49.12
C GLN A 15 -36.58 6.93 48.66
N LEU A 16 -35.64 6.55 49.53
CA LEU A 16 -34.28 6.23 49.11
C LEU A 16 -34.13 4.79 48.61
N ALA A 17 -35.01 3.87 49.00
CA ALA A 17 -34.97 2.48 48.51
C ALA A 17 -35.62 2.30 47.13
N ALA A 18 -36.54 3.19 46.73
CA ALA A 18 -37.16 3.16 45.40
C ALA A 18 -36.32 3.87 44.31
N ALA A 19 -35.39 4.75 44.69
CA ALA A 19 -34.46 5.40 43.76
C ALA A 19 -33.27 4.49 43.39
N THR A 20 -32.97 3.48 44.20
CA THR A 20 -31.89 2.50 43.95
C THR A 20 -32.37 1.24 43.23
N ALA A 21 -33.62 1.20 42.77
CA ALA A 21 -34.18 0.09 41.99
C ALA A 21 -34.62 0.49 40.57
N LEU A 22 -34.29 1.71 40.12
CA LEU A 22 -34.56 2.22 38.77
C LEU A 22 -33.29 2.49 37.95
N LEU A 23 -32.11 2.13 38.48
CA LEU A 23 -30.83 2.25 37.76
C LEU A 23 -30.25 0.91 37.27
N GLU A 24 -30.95 -0.21 37.48
CA GLU A 24 -30.57 -1.52 36.95
C GLU A 24 -31.68 -2.09 36.06
N ALA A 25 -31.92 -1.39 34.95
CA ALA A 25 -32.44 -1.97 33.71
C ALA A 25 -32.22 -0.95 32.58
N VAL A 26 -31.01 -0.39 32.47
CA VAL A 26 -30.53 0.00 31.13
C VAL A 26 -30.25 -1.34 30.49
N GLY A 27 -31.30 -1.91 29.89
CA GLY A 27 -31.29 -3.26 29.37
C GLY A 27 -30.18 -3.33 28.34
N ALA A 28 -29.05 -3.96 28.71
CA ALA A 28 -28.02 -4.31 27.77
C ALA A 28 -28.73 -4.97 26.59
N ASN A 29 -28.71 -4.31 25.44
CA ASN A 29 -29.22 -4.92 24.24
C ASN A 29 -28.34 -6.15 24.00
N PRO A 30 -28.85 -7.40 24.10
CA PRO A 30 -28.02 -8.60 24.09
C PRO A 30 -27.51 -8.96 22.69
N THR A 31 -27.56 -8.01 21.76
CA THR A 31 -27.28 -8.17 20.33
C THR A 31 -26.57 -6.94 19.82
N HIS A 32 -25.74 -7.12 18.79
CA HIS A 32 -25.06 -6.02 18.12
C HIS A 32 -26.05 -5.13 17.34
N TYR A 33 -25.60 -3.95 16.92
CA TYR A 33 -26.34 -3.02 16.03
C TYR A 33 -27.56 -2.32 16.64
N GLY A 34 -27.69 -2.34 17.96
CA GLY A 34 -28.84 -1.80 18.68
C GLY A 34 -28.98 -0.29 18.75
N ASP A 35 -30.06 0.14 19.41
CA ASP A 35 -30.29 1.55 19.80
C ASP A 35 -29.38 1.92 20.98
N PRO A 36 -28.46 2.90 20.83
CA PRO A 36 -27.60 3.36 21.91
C PRO A 36 -28.36 3.90 23.14
N LYS A 37 -29.66 4.22 23.02
CA LYS A 37 -30.52 4.58 24.17
C LYS A 37 -30.60 3.50 25.24
N THR A 38 -30.53 2.23 24.83
CA THR A 38 -30.56 1.10 25.74
C THR A 38 -29.15 0.63 26.14
N GLY A 39 -28.10 1.33 25.67
CA GLY A 39 -26.71 0.91 25.83
C GLY A 39 -26.25 -0.01 24.70
N CYS A 40 -24.94 0.00 24.45
CA CYS A 40 -24.28 -0.86 23.48
C CYS A 40 -23.56 -2.02 24.19
N GLU A 41 -23.28 -3.09 23.45
CA GLU A 41 -22.46 -4.19 23.95
C GLU A 41 -21.02 -3.75 24.27
N SER A 42 -20.30 -4.58 25.01
CA SER A 42 -18.97 -4.23 25.54
C SER A 42 -17.90 -3.99 24.47
N ASP A 43 -18.05 -4.58 23.29
CA ASP A 43 -17.20 -4.45 22.12
C ASP A 43 -17.77 -3.48 21.06
N GLU A 44 -18.89 -2.84 21.37
CA GLU A 44 -19.54 -1.86 20.52
C GLU A 44 -19.31 -0.42 20.98
N GLN A 45 -19.40 0.49 20.01
CA GLN A 45 -19.44 1.92 20.29
C GLN A 45 -20.67 2.53 19.65
N ALA A 46 -21.24 3.53 20.31
CA ALA A 46 -22.26 4.37 19.70
C ALA A 46 -21.59 5.22 18.61
N VAL A 47 -21.97 4.98 17.37
CA VAL A 47 -21.42 5.68 16.21
C VAL A 47 -22.47 6.55 15.54
N GLN A 48 -22.02 7.66 14.98
CA GLN A 48 -22.83 8.52 14.12
C GLN A 48 -22.15 8.64 12.76
N VAL A 49 -22.90 8.33 11.70
CA VAL A 49 -22.39 8.44 10.33
C VAL A 49 -22.55 9.88 9.85
N GLN A 50 -21.46 10.47 9.34
CA GLN A 50 -21.51 11.82 8.80
C GLN A 50 -22.54 11.92 7.66
N GLY A 51 -23.48 12.86 7.79
CA GLY A 51 -24.57 13.07 6.83
C GLY A 51 -25.84 12.26 7.11
N LEU A 52 -25.86 11.40 8.14
CA LEU A 52 -27.07 10.72 8.60
C LEU A 52 -27.63 11.33 9.90
N SER A 53 -28.93 11.16 10.09
CA SER A 53 -29.68 11.64 11.25
C SER A 53 -29.98 10.52 12.23
N GLY A 54 -29.01 10.11 13.03
CA GLY A 54 -29.20 9.02 13.98
C GLY A 54 -27.90 8.42 14.45
N ASP A 55 -27.99 7.61 15.50
CA ASP A 55 -26.87 6.85 16.05
C ASP A 55 -27.24 5.36 16.06
N PHE A 56 -26.25 4.48 16.12
CA PHE A 56 -26.43 3.04 16.35
C PHE A 56 -25.21 2.47 17.08
N CYS A 57 -25.39 1.33 17.74
CA CYS A 57 -24.26 0.57 18.31
C CYS A 57 -23.52 -0.15 17.20
N SER A 58 -22.19 -0.11 17.21
CA SER A 58 -21.39 -0.65 16.12
C SER A 58 -20.15 -1.35 16.66
N PRO A 59 -19.98 -2.66 16.38
CA PRO A 59 -18.76 -3.37 16.69
C PRO A 59 -17.66 -2.98 15.71
N LYS A 60 -16.42 -3.14 16.15
CA LYS A 60 -15.25 -2.99 15.29
C LYS A 60 -15.18 -4.18 14.32
N CYS A 61 -14.77 -3.95 13.07
CA CYS A 61 -14.54 -5.07 12.16
C CYS A 61 -13.38 -5.92 12.65
N ASP A 62 -13.45 -7.24 12.43
CA ASP A 62 -12.31 -8.11 12.66
C ASP A 62 -11.23 -7.94 11.57
N SER A 63 -10.10 -8.64 11.73
CA SER A 63 -8.99 -8.57 10.79
C SER A 63 -9.30 -9.10 9.39
N SER A 64 -10.44 -9.80 9.21
CA SER A 64 -10.92 -10.30 7.92
C SER A 64 -12.00 -9.40 7.30
N GLY A 65 -12.35 -8.29 7.94
CA GLY A 65 -13.46 -7.44 7.54
C GLY A 65 -14.83 -8.06 7.82
N SER A 66 -14.90 -9.06 8.71
CA SER A 66 -16.17 -9.69 9.10
C SER A 66 -16.81 -8.97 10.29
N CYS A 67 -18.12 -9.18 10.42
CA CYS A 67 -18.97 -8.51 11.40
C CYS A 67 -19.85 -9.53 12.15
N PRO A 68 -20.13 -9.31 13.45
CA PRO A 68 -21.07 -10.13 14.21
C PRO A 68 -22.43 -10.23 13.52
N THR A 69 -23.06 -11.41 13.58
CA THR A 69 -24.31 -11.70 12.84
C THR A 69 -25.55 -11.71 13.73
N ASP A 70 -25.38 -11.57 15.03
CA ASP A 70 -26.45 -11.48 16.02
C ASP A 70 -27.05 -10.07 16.02
N LYS A 71 -28.16 -9.95 15.28
CA LYS A 71 -28.88 -8.70 15.05
C LYS A 71 -30.10 -8.55 15.97
N PRO A 72 -30.61 -7.32 16.16
CA PRO A 72 -31.81 -7.07 16.95
C PRO A 72 -33.03 -7.82 16.39
N ALA A 73 -33.96 -8.17 17.27
CA ALA A 73 -35.17 -8.87 16.87
C ALA A 73 -36.03 -8.01 15.93
N GLY A 74 -36.40 -8.58 14.78
CA GLY A 74 -37.19 -7.89 13.75
C GLY A 74 -36.35 -7.24 12.64
N ASP A 75 -35.02 -7.20 12.78
CA ASP A 75 -34.15 -6.69 11.73
C ASP A 75 -33.97 -7.72 10.61
N ALA A 76 -34.17 -7.29 9.37
CA ALA A 76 -33.92 -8.08 8.16
C ALA A 76 -32.64 -7.64 7.43
N ALA A 77 -32.11 -6.45 7.75
CA ALA A 77 -30.86 -5.92 7.22
C ALA A 77 -29.67 -6.84 7.49
N SER A 78 -28.64 -6.73 6.66
CA SER A 78 -27.43 -7.56 6.73
C SER A 78 -26.25 -6.76 7.28
N PRO A 79 -25.51 -7.30 8.26
CA PRO A 79 -24.31 -6.64 8.78
C PRO A 79 -23.20 -6.66 7.73
N SER A 80 -22.47 -5.56 7.63
CA SER A 80 -21.31 -5.43 6.75
C SER A 80 -20.26 -4.51 7.37
N CYS A 81 -18.98 -4.81 7.15
CA CYS A 81 -17.88 -3.91 7.50
C CYS A 81 -17.86 -2.76 6.49
N ALA A 82 -18.57 -1.68 6.81
CA ALA A 82 -18.92 -0.64 5.85
C ALA A 82 -18.71 0.78 6.41
N LEU A 83 -18.04 0.92 7.55
CA LEU A 83 -17.76 2.22 8.16
C LEU A 83 -16.28 2.37 8.40
N GLN A 84 -15.78 3.61 8.33
CA GLN A 84 -14.41 3.93 8.69
C GLN A 84 -14.33 5.25 9.46
N THR A 85 -13.46 5.30 10.47
CA THR A 85 -13.09 6.55 11.15
C THR A 85 -12.07 7.34 10.32
N THR A 86 -11.84 8.61 10.67
CA THR A 86 -10.76 9.42 10.09
C THR A 86 -9.36 8.89 10.40
N THR A 87 -9.22 8.06 11.44
CA THR A 87 -7.97 7.39 11.83
C THR A 87 -7.74 6.05 11.14
N GLY A 88 -8.70 5.58 10.35
CA GLY A 88 -8.60 4.36 9.55
C GLY A 88 -9.23 3.11 10.17
N ASP A 89 -9.75 3.20 11.40
CA ASP A 89 -10.42 2.08 12.07
C ASP A 89 -11.75 1.76 11.37
N GLN A 90 -12.02 0.47 11.11
CA GLN A 90 -13.25 0.02 10.46
C GLN A 90 -14.29 -0.49 11.45
N TYR A 91 -15.56 -0.23 11.13
CA TYR A 91 -16.70 -0.55 11.98
C TYR A 91 -17.85 -1.14 11.15
N CYS A 92 -18.66 -1.95 11.82
CA CYS A 92 -19.76 -2.68 11.20
C CYS A 92 -21.07 -1.88 11.19
N ALA A 93 -21.86 -2.01 10.13
CA ALA A 93 -23.18 -1.40 10.00
C ALA A 93 -24.20 -2.38 9.45
N MET A 94 -25.47 -2.17 9.78
CA MET A 94 -26.60 -2.90 9.20
C MET A 94 -27.03 -2.23 7.90
N LEU A 95 -26.77 -2.90 6.77
CA LEU A 95 -27.12 -2.43 5.44
C LEU A 95 -28.57 -2.78 5.11
N CYS A 96 -29.33 -1.77 4.67
CA CYS A 96 -30.75 -1.88 4.38
C CYS A 96 -31.12 -1.29 3.02
N LYS A 97 -32.26 -1.73 2.47
CA LYS A 97 -32.89 -1.12 1.29
C LYS A 97 -34.20 -0.40 1.60
N ALA A 98 -34.84 -0.73 2.70
CA ALA A 98 -36.11 -0.14 3.15
C ALA A 98 -36.21 -0.13 4.67
N ASP A 99 -37.03 0.78 5.22
CA ASP A 99 -37.25 0.92 6.67
C ASP A 99 -37.73 -0.39 7.33
N SER A 100 -38.48 -1.21 6.58
CA SER A 100 -38.95 -2.51 7.06
C SER A 100 -37.84 -3.50 7.41
N GLU A 101 -36.60 -3.23 7.00
CA GLU A 101 -35.45 -4.08 7.29
C GLU A 101 -34.73 -3.70 8.60
N CYS A 102 -35.08 -2.56 9.21
CA CYS A 102 -34.39 -2.00 10.37
C CYS A 102 -35.17 -2.13 11.68
N GLY A 103 -36.17 -3.02 11.75
CA GLY A 103 -36.95 -3.26 12.96
C GLY A 103 -37.59 -1.98 13.50
N THR A 104 -37.10 -1.51 14.65
CA THR A 104 -37.55 -0.25 15.31
C THR A 104 -36.79 0.99 14.87
N GLY A 105 -35.70 0.83 14.12
CA GLY A 105 -34.91 1.91 13.52
C GLY A 105 -35.50 2.39 12.19
N SER A 106 -34.71 3.18 11.46
CA SER A 106 -35.07 3.66 10.12
C SER A 106 -33.87 3.50 9.17
N CYS A 107 -34.16 3.15 7.93
CA CYS A 107 -33.18 2.95 6.88
C CYS A 107 -32.83 4.30 6.24
N GLN A 108 -31.68 4.85 6.61
CA GLN A 108 -31.23 6.12 6.06
C GLN A 108 -30.20 5.90 4.96
N SER A 109 -30.44 6.53 3.81
CA SER A 109 -29.56 6.42 2.66
C SER A 109 -28.42 7.43 2.75
N VAL A 110 -27.18 6.95 2.60
CA VAL A 110 -25.97 7.77 2.43
C VAL A 110 -25.15 7.18 1.30
N SER A 111 -24.76 8.02 0.34
CA SER A 111 -23.98 7.60 -0.84
C SER A 111 -24.56 6.38 -1.60
N GLY A 112 -25.89 6.27 -1.70
CA GLY A 112 -26.56 5.17 -2.43
C GLY A 112 -26.71 3.86 -1.65
N GLN A 113 -26.21 3.78 -0.42
CA GLN A 113 -26.36 2.64 0.47
C GLN A 113 -27.23 3.02 1.68
N GLY A 114 -28.20 2.18 2.03
CA GLY A 114 -29.02 2.36 3.23
C GLY A 114 -28.33 1.79 4.47
N ILE A 115 -28.40 2.52 5.59
CA ILE A 115 -27.93 2.09 6.91
C ILE A 115 -29.07 2.21 7.92
N CYS A 116 -29.28 1.17 8.73
CA CYS A 116 -30.22 1.23 9.85
C CYS A 116 -29.68 2.15 10.94
N THR A 117 -30.48 3.15 11.33
CA THR A 117 -30.13 4.13 12.36
C THR A 117 -31.29 4.32 13.33
N TYR A 118 -30.96 4.71 14.57
CA TYR A 118 -31.95 5.05 15.58
C TYR A 118 -31.94 6.55 15.85
N SER A 119 -33.13 7.13 16.01
CA SER A 119 -33.28 8.58 16.16
C SER A 119 -32.48 9.07 17.35
N THR A 120 -31.56 10.01 17.15
CA THR A 120 -30.74 10.58 18.22
C THR A 120 -31.64 11.26 19.26
N SER A 121 -31.75 10.69 20.46
CA SER A 121 -32.45 11.36 21.57
C SER A 121 -31.54 12.45 22.14
N ALA A 122 -32.05 13.69 22.23
CA ALA A 122 -31.35 14.84 22.85
C ALA A 122 -30.96 14.62 24.33
N LEU A 123 -31.43 13.54 24.95
CA LEU A 123 -31.08 13.12 26.31
C LEU A 123 -29.72 12.39 26.40
N ILE A 124 -29.05 12.12 25.27
CA ILE A 124 -27.82 11.33 25.20
C ILE A 124 -26.67 12.16 24.62
N SER A 125 -26.48 13.36 25.14
CA SER A 125 -25.31 14.20 24.84
C SER A 125 -24.06 13.76 25.62
N SER A 126 -24.18 12.74 26.49
CA SER A 126 -23.11 12.25 27.37
C SER A 126 -22.55 10.88 26.96
N VAL A 127 -23.09 10.23 25.93
CA VAL A 127 -22.46 9.03 25.35
C VAL A 127 -21.33 9.48 24.44
N LYS A 128 -20.14 8.93 24.68
CA LYS A 128 -18.95 9.20 23.87
C LYS A 128 -19.18 8.61 22.48
N ARG A 129 -19.57 9.46 21.53
CA ARG A 129 -19.77 9.07 20.13
C ARG A 129 -18.46 9.14 19.35
N ILE A 130 -18.31 8.20 18.43
CA ILE A 130 -17.29 8.27 17.37
C ILE A 130 -17.98 8.67 16.08
N GLU A 131 -17.46 9.70 15.42
CA GLU A 131 -17.86 10.03 14.06
C GLU A 131 -17.19 9.07 13.08
N VAL A 132 -18.02 8.43 12.25
CA VAL A 132 -17.62 7.50 11.20
C VAL A 132 -18.19 7.97 9.87
N LYS A 133 -17.59 7.57 8.77
CA LYS A 133 -18.15 7.74 7.42
C LYS A 133 -18.53 6.37 6.89
N LEU A 134 -19.53 6.33 6.00
CA LEU A 134 -19.77 5.12 5.21
C LEU A 134 -18.51 4.89 4.36
N ALA A 135 -17.80 3.82 4.68
CA ALA A 135 -16.87 3.21 3.75
C ALA A 135 -17.77 2.54 2.71
N GLU A 136 -17.79 3.08 1.48
CA GLU A 136 -18.38 2.35 0.35
C GLU A 136 -17.90 0.91 0.47
N ALA A 137 -18.84 -0.06 0.51
CA ALA A 137 -18.51 -1.46 0.68
C ALA A 137 -17.44 -1.79 -0.35
N VAL A 138 -16.20 -1.87 0.14
CA VAL A 138 -15.06 -2.32 -0.61
C VAL A 138 -15.34 -3.79 -0.77
N GLY A 139 -16.12 -4.13 -1.80
CA GLY A 139 -16.18 -5.50 -2.24
C GLY A 139 -14.75 -5.84 -2.56
N ALA A 140 -14.09 -6.60 -1.68
CA ALA A 140 -12.73 -7.06 -1.90
C ALA A 140 -12.67 -7.55 -3.33
N ASN A 141 -11.99 -6.78 -4.20
CA ASN A 141 -11.75 -7.22 -5.54
C ASN A 141 -10.85 -8.43 -5.36
N PRO A 142 -11.29 -9.67 -5.69
CA PRO A 142 -10.57 -10.89 -5.28
C PRO A 142 -9.26 -11.11 -6.07
N THR A 143 -8.78 -10.06 -6.74
CA THR A 143 -7.66 -10.06 -7.67
C THR A 143 -6.92 -8.72 -7.55
N HIS A 144 -5.63 -8.72 -7.79
CA HIS A 144 -4.82 -7.51 -7.85
C HIS A 144 -5.20 -6.62 -9.05
N TYR A 145 -4.73 -5.36 -9.06
CA TYR A 145 -4.86 -4.40 -10.17
C TYR A 145 -6.29 -3.88 -10.44
N GLY A 146 -7.15 -3.95 -9.43
CA GLY A 146 -8.55 -3.55 -9.49
C GLY A 146 -8.84 -2.06 -9.52
N ASP A 147 -10.12 -1.75 -9.63
CA ASP A 147 -10.66 -0.38 -9.48
C ASP A 147 -10.67 0.01 -7.99
N PRO A 148 -9.94 1.07 -7.57
CA PRO A 148 -9.96 1.54 -6.19
C PRO A 148 -11.34 1.96 -5.69
N LYS A 149 -12.31 2.21 -6.57
CA LYS A 149 -13.71 2.48 -6.20
C LYS A 149 -14.38 1.28 -5.53
N THR A 150 -14.01 0.07 -5.95
CA THR A 150 -14.45 -1.16 -5.29
C THR A 150 -13.51 -1.56 -4.16
N GLY A 151 -12.43 -0.78 -3.97
CA GLY A 151 -11.34 -0.96 -3.02
C GLY A 151 -10.34 -2.04 -3.42
N CYS A 152 -9.23 -2.05 -2.68
CA CYS A 152 -8.03 -2.81 -3.01
C CYS A 152 -7.81 -3.99 -2.06
N GLU A 153 -7.04 -4.97 -2.49
CA GLU A 153 -6.61 -6.08 -1.64
C GLU A 153 -5.73 -5.61 -0.47
N SER A 154 -5.59 -6.46 0.54
CA SER A 154 -4.91 -6.10 1.79
C SER A 154 -3.43 -5.71 1.64
N ASP A 155 -2.76 -6.20 0.59
CA ASP A 155 -1.37 -5.91 0.22
C ASP A 155 -1.26 -4.87 -0.91
N GLU A 156 -2.37 -4.29 -1.33
CA GLU A 156 -2.44 -3.27 -2.36
C GLU A 156 -2.68 -1.87 -1.79
N GLN A 157 -2.22 -0.88 -2.54
CA GLN A 157 -2.54 0.51 -2.31
C GLN A 157 -3.21 1.10 -3.54
N ALA A 158 -4.17 1.99 -3.34
CA ALA A 158 -4.65 2.82 -4.43
C ALA A 158 -3.52 3.77 -4.85
N VAL A 159 -3.09 3.69 -6.11
CA VAL A 159 -2.01 4.52 -6.65
C VAL A 159 -2.51 5.38 -7.78
N GLN A 160 -1.94 6.58 -7.89
CA GLN A 160 -2.11 7.45 -9.05
C GLN A 160 -0.74 7.78 -9.62
N VAL A 161 -0.57 7.49 -10.91
CA VAL A 161 0.67 7.78 -11.62
C VAL A 161 0.69 9.25 -12.03
N GLN A 162 1.77 9.96 -11.74
CA GLN A 162 1.93 11.34 -12.16
C GLN A 162 1.81 11.48 -13.68
N GLY A 163 0.90 12.35 -14.13
CA GLY A 163 0.61 12.55 -15.54
C GLY A 163 -0.52 11.68 -16.10
N LEU A 164 -1.07 10.76 -15.31
CA LEU A 164 -2.29 10.01 -15.64
C LEU A 164 -3.50 10.56 -14.89
N SER A 165 -4.67 10.41 -15.51
CA SER A 165 -5.95 10.91 -14.98
C SER A 165 -6.71 9.88 -14.14
N GLY A 166 -6.32 8.61 -14.24
CA GLY A 166 -6.92 7.50 -13.51
C GLY A 166 -6.07 6.98 -12.35
N ASP A 167 -6.68 6.13 -11.54
CA ASP A 167 -6.09 5.40 -10.41
C ASP A 167 -6.33 3.89 -10.55
N PHE A 168 -5.56 3.08 -9.83
CA PHE A 168 -5.69 1.62 -9.79
C PHE A 168 -5.15 1.07 -8.46
N CYS A 169 -5.58 -0.13 -8.08
CA CYS A 169 -5.00 -0.87 -6.95
C CYS A 169 -3.65 -1.46 -7.37
N SER A 170 -2.64 -1.34 -6.52
CA SER A 170 -1.28 -1.73 -6.86
C SER A 170 -0.58 -2.40 -5.68
N PRO A 171 -0.13 -3.66 -5.84
CA PRO A 171 0.68 -4.32 -4.85
C PRO A 171 2.11 -3.77 -4.88
N LYS A 172 2.79 -3.85 -3.75
CA LYS A 172 4.23 -3.58 -3.69
C LYS A 172 4.98 -4.68 -4.46
N CYS A 173 6.04 -4.31 -5.17
CA CYS A 173 6.90 -5.33 -5.76
C CYS A 173 7.58 -6.17 -4.67
N ASP A 174 7.76 -7.46 -4.94
CA ASP A 174 8.58 -8.28 -4.07
C ASP A 174 10.08 -7.96 -4.20
N SER A 175 10.92 -8.60 -3.39
CA SER A 175 12.37 -8.38 -3.40
C SER A 175 13.06 -8.78 -4.71
N SER A 176 12.39 -9.54 -5.58
CA SER A 176 12.88 -9.92 -6.91
C SER A 176 12.36 -9.02 -8.04
N GLY A 177 11.54 -8.00 -7.71
CA GLY A 177 10.86 -7.18 -8.70
C GLY A 177 9.69 -7.91 -9.39
N SER A 178 9.19 -8.99 -8.80
CA SER A 178 8.04 -9.72 -9.32
C SER A 178 6.73 -9.16 -8.78
N CYS A 179 5.66 -9.45 -9.52
CA CYS A 179 4.32 -8.93 -9.29
C CYS A 179 3.28 -10.06 -9.30
N PRO A 180 2.22 -9.99 -8.47
CA PRO A 180 1.10 -10.92 -8.51
C PRO A 180 0.51 -11.06 -9.92
N THR A 181 -0.01 -12.23 -10.26
CA THR A 181 -0.46 -12.56 -11.63
C THR A 181 -1.97 -12.76 -11.76
N ASP A 182 -2.67 -12.77 -10.63
CA ASP A 182 -4.12 -12.79 -10.54
C ASP A 182 -4.66 -11.40 -10.86
N LYS A 183 -5.12 -11.26 -12.10
CA LYS A 183 -5.63 -10.02 -12.67
C LYS A 183 -7.16 -10.03 -12.79
N PRO A 184 -7.80 -8.85 -12.92
CA PRO A 184 -9.24 -8.76 -13.09
C PRO A 184 -9.72 -9.53 -14.32
N ALA A 185 -10.96 -10.02 -14.26
CA ALA A 185 -11.53 -10.78 -15.35
C ALA A 185 -11.67 -9.91 -16.62
N GLY A 186 -11.14 -10.41 -17.74
CA GLY A 186 -11.15 -9.68 -19.02
C GLY A 186 -9.87 -8.89 -19.31
N ASP A 187 -8.95 -8.79 -18.35
CA ASP A 187 -7.66 -8.14 -18.59
C ASP A 187 -6.72 -9.04 -19.39
N ALA A 188 -6.17 -8.50 -20.47
CA ALA A 188 -5.12 -9.15 -21.28
C ALA A 188 -3.73 -8.55 -21.01
N ALA A 189 -3.65 -7.38 -20.37
CA ALA A 189 -2.41 -6.74 -19.97
C ALA A 189 -1.58 -7.63 -19.02
N SER A 190 -0.27 -7.35 -18.98
CA SER A 190 0.70 -8.09 -18.18
C SER A 190 1.18 -7.25 -17.00
N PRO A 191 1.21 -7.82 -15.78
CA PRO A 191 1.73 -7.11 -14.62
C PRO A 191 3.25 -6.95 -14.72
N SER A 192 3.77 -5.81 -14.27
CA SER A 192 5.19 -5.52 -14.22
C SER A 192 5.51 -4.57 -13.06
N CYS A 193 6.67 -4.76 -12.42
CA CYS A 193 7.18 -3.85 -11.41
C CYS A 193 7.72 -2.60 -12.09
N ALA A 194 6.84 -1.64 -12.36
CA ALA A 194 7.12 -0.52 -13.26
C ALA A 194 6.87 0.86 -12.62
N LEU A 195 6.54 0.92 -11.33
CA LEU A 195 6.26 2.16 -10.63
C LEU A 195 7.23 2.38 -9.48
N GLN A 196 7.51 3.65 -9.17
CA GLN A 196 8.30 4.00 -7.99
C GLN A 196 7.74 5.25 -7.30
N THR A 197 7.76 5.26 -5.97
CA THR A 197 7.49 6.46 -5.16
C THR A 197 8.71 7.37 -5.11
N THR A 198 8.53 8.61 -4.65
CA THR A 198 9.65 9.52 -4.37
C THR A 198 10.57 9.05 -3.24
N THR A 199 10.08 8.11 -2.40
CA THR A 199 10.84 7.50 -1.30
C THR A 199 11.60 6.24 -1.72
N GLY A 200 11.42 5.77 -2.96
CA GLY A 200 12.14 4.64 -3.54
C GLY A 200 11.39 3.31 -3.52
N ASP A 201 10.19 3.24 -2.92
CA ASP A 201 9.38 2.03 -2.91
C ASP A 201 8.84 1.73 -4.32
N GLN A 202 8.92 0.46 -4.74
CA GLN A 202 8.46 0.01 -6.05
C GLN A 202 7.09 -0.66 -5.98
N TYR A 203 6.29 -0.44 -7.01
CA TYR A 203 4.90 -0.90 -7.10
C TYR A 203 4.59 -1.48 -8.48
N CYS A 204 3.65 -2.42 -8.52
CA CYS A 204 3.28 -3.15 -9.71
C CYS A 204 2.19 -2.44 -10.51
N ALA A 205 2.26 -2.50 -11.84
CA ALA A 205 1.25 -1.96 -12.74
C ALA A 205 0.93 -2.95 -13.87
N MET A 206 -0.28 -2.87 -14.40
CA MET A 206 -0.69 -3.59 -15.59
C MET A 206 -0.29 -2.83 -16.84
N LEU A 207 0.69 -3.36 -17.59
CA LEU A 207 1.19 -2.75 -18.81
C LEU A 207 0.34 -3.14 -20.01
N CYS A 208 -0.09 -2.14 -20.78
CA CYS A 208 -0.99 -2.30 -21.91
C CYS A 208 -0.50 -1.58 -23.18
N LYS A 209 -0.99 -2.02 -24.34
CA LYS A 209 -0.81 -1.33 -25.63
C LYS A 209 -2.10 -0.74 -26.18
N ALA A 210 -3.26 -1.24 -25.75
CA ALA A 210 -4.57 -0.81 -26.19
C ALA A 210 -5.61 -0.97 -25.07
N ASP A 211 -6.70 -0.20 -25.12
CA ASP A 211 -7.79 -0.26 -24.14
C ASP A 211 -8.41 -1.66 -24.00
N SER A 212 -8.43 -2.44 -25.08
CA SER A 212 -8.94 -3.81 -25.07
C SER A 212 -8.18 -4.76 -24.15
N GLU A 213 -7.00 -4.36 -23.65
CA GLU A 213 -6.20 -5.16 -22.72
C GLU A 213 -6.53 -4.90 -21.25
N CYS A 214 -7.32 -3.87 -20.94
CA CYS A 214 -7.59 -3.38 -19.59
C CYS A 214 -9.01 -3.67 -19.08
N GLY A 215 -9.70 -4.64 -19.68
CA GLY A 215 -11.04 -5.05 -19.22
C GLY A 215 -12.01 -3.88 -19.16
N THR A 216 -12.42 -3.50 -17.95
CA THR A 216 -13.32 -2.35 -17.70
C THR A 216 -12.61 -1.01 -17.49
N GLY A 217 -11.27 -1.04 -17.37
CA GLY A 217 -10.42 0.14 -17.30
C GLY A 217 -10.09 0.74 -18.67
N SER A 218 -9.10 1.62 -18.71
CA SER A 218 -8.59 2.24 -19.94
C SER A 218 -7.07 2.28 -19.92
N CYS A 219 -6.46 2.06 -21.08
CA CYS A 219 -5.03 2.07 -21.29
C CYS A 219 -4.54 3.51 -21.47
N GLN A 220 -4.03 4.12 -20.39
CA GLN A 220 -3.49 5.47 -20.45
C GLN A 220 -1.96 5.41 -20.65
N SER A 221 -1.46 6.18 -21.62
CA SER A 221 -0.03 6.24 -21.91
C SER A 221 0.67 7.33 -21.12
N VAL A 222 1.79 6.99 -20.49
CA VAL A 222 2.73 7.94 -19.86
C VAL A 222 4.14 7.57 -20.29
N MET A 223 4.89 8.55 -20.79
CA MET A 223 6.28 8.38 -21.28
C MET A 223 6.45 7.22 -22.29
N GLY A 224 5.44 6.96 -23.14
CA GLY A 224 5.49 5.91 -24.16
C GLY A 224 5.11 4.50 -23.68
N GLN A 225 4.81 4.34 -22.39
CA GLN A 225 4.31 3.09 -21.81
C GLN A 225 2.83 3.22 -21.45
N GLY A 226 2.01 2.26 -21.88
CA GLY A 226 0.59 2.19 -21.49
C GLY A 226 0.41 1.49 -20.14
N ILE A 227 -0.48 2.04 -19.31
CA ILE A 227 -0.87 1.50 -18.01
C ILE A 227 -2.40 1.42 -17.94
N CYS A 228 -2.94 0.28 -17.51
CA CYS A 228 -4.37 0.14 -17.24
C CYS A 228 -4.75 0.96 -16.00
N THR A 229 -5.72 1.85 -16.15
CA THR A 229 -6.21 2.73 -15.09
C THR A 229 -7.72 2.77 -15.10
N TYR A 230 -8.31 3.11 -13.95
CA TYR A 230 -9.73 3.33 -13.79
C TYR A 230 -9.99 4.82 -13.63
N SER A 231 -11.15 5.27 -14.09
CA SER A 231 -11.50 6.69 -14.06
C SER A 231 -11.60 7.19 -12.63
N THR A 232 -10.77 8.14 -12.22
CA THR A 232 -10.83 8.68 -10.85
C THR A 232 -12.15 9.42 -10.65
N SER A 233 -13.03 8.88 -9.82
CA SER A 233 -14.28 9.56 -9.46
C SER A 233 -13.94 10.71 -8.51
N ALA A 234 -14.30 11.95 -8.85
CA ALA A 234 -14.15 13.13 -7.98
C ALA A 234 -14.87 12.97 -6.62
N LEU A 235 -15.81 12.03 -6.53
CA LEU A 235 -16.53 11.66 -5.31
C LEU A 235 -15.67 10.88 -4.30
N ILE A 236 -14.51 10.35 -4.71
CA ILE A 236 -13.60 9.56 -3.87
C ILE A 236 -12.27 10.30 -3.67
N SER A 237 -12.37 11.49 -3.07
CA SER A 237 -11.21 12.28 -2.60
C SER A 237 -10.66 11.78 -1.25
N SER A 238 -11.26 10.72 -0.68
CA SER A 238 -10.90 10.17 0.65
C SER A 238 -10.15 8.83 0.60
N VAL A 239 -10.02 8.19 -0.56
CA VAL A 239 -9.09 7.06 -0.73
C VAL A 239 -7.68 7.61 -0.66
N LYS A 240 -6.92 7.13 0.32
CA LYS A 240 -5.52 7.54 0.53
C LYS A 240 -4.69 7.01 -0.63
N ARG A 241 -4.50 7.85 -1.65
CA ARG A 241 -3.68 7.51 -2.81
C ARG A 241 -2.21 7.79 -2.55
N ILE A 242 -1.37 6.87 -2.99
CA ILE A 242 0.07 7.11 -3.09
C ILE A 242 0.35 7.67 -4.49
N GLU A 243 0.99 8.83 -4.55
CA GLU A 243 1.53 9.32 -5.81
C GLU A 243 2.79 8.53 -6.16
N VAL A 244 2.74 7.90 -7.33
CA VAL A 244 3.84 7.15 -7.91
C VAL A 244 4.21 7.77 -9.25
N LYS A 245 5.44 7.56 -9.69
CA LYS A 245 5.83 7.84 -11.08
C LYS A 245 6.00 6.52 -11.79
N LEU A 246 5.82 6.53 -13.11
CA LEU A 246 6.33 5.43 -13.92
C LEU A 246 7.84 5.40 -13.68
N ALA A 247 8.31 4.32 -13.07
CA ALA A 247 9.72 4.03 -13.06
C ALA A 247 10.07 3.77 -14.52
N GLU A 248 10.92 4.63 -15.12
CA GLU A 248 11.55 4.29 -16.40
C GLU A 248 12.03 2.86 -16.26
N ALA A 249 11.46 1.96 -17.06
CA ALA A 249 11.49 0.52 -16.85
C ALA A 249 12.78 0.12 -16.15
N VAL A 250 12.68 -0.13 -14.84
CA VAL A 250 13.61 -1.00 -14.16
C VAL A 250 13.23 -2.37 -14.71
N GLY A 251 13.60 -2.62 -15.97
CA GLY A 251 13.81 -3.97 -16.41
C GLY A 251 14.66 -4.54 -15.31
N ALA A 252 14.13 -5.55 -14.61
CA ALA A 252 14.97 -6.38 -13.78
C ALA A 252 16.19 -6.68 -14.65
N ASN A 253 17.34 -6.15 -14.27
CA ASN A 253 18.57 -6.69 -14.75
C ASN A 253 18.89 -7.77 -13.73
N PRO A 254 18.49 -9.04 -13.94
CA PRO A 254 18.73 -10.13 -12.99
C PRO A 254 20.20 -10.60 -13.07
N THR A 255 21.12 -9.68 -13.34
CA THR A 255 22.54 -9.99 -13.56
C THR A 255 23.39 -8.86 -12.98
N HIS A 256 24.59 -9.19 -12.51
CA HIS A 256 25.56 -8.19 -12.10
C HIS A 256 26.00 -7.28 -13.26
N TYR A 257 26.60 -6.13 -12.96
CA TYR A 257 27.21 -5.20 -13.93
C TYR A 257 26.25 -4.41 -14.83
N GLY A 258 25.00 -4.25 -14.40
CA GLY A 258 23.94 -3.57 -15.14
C GLY A 258 24.01 -2.04 -15.19
N ASP A 259 23.04 -1.46 -15.90
CA ASP A 259 22.78 -0.03 -15.91
C ASP A 259 22.09 0.39 -14.60
N PRO A 260 22.69 1.27 -13.77
CA PRO A 260 22.07 1.74 -12.53
C PRO A 260 20.74 2.46 -12.73
N LYS A 261 20.42 2.93 -13.94
CA LYS A 261 19.09 3.48 -14.28
C LYS A 261 17.99 2.45 -14.08
N THR A 262 18.30 1.19 -14.35
CA THR A 262 17.37 0.07 -14.20
C THR A 262 17.56 -0.62 -12.85
N GLY A 263 18.18 0.03 -11.87
CA GLY A 263 18.47 -0.56 -10.56
C GLY A 263 19.67 -1.52 -10.56
N CYS A 264 20.23 -1.75 -9.37
CA CYS A 264 21.32 -2.70 -9.13
C CYS A 264 20.82 -3.85 -8.26
N GLU A 265 21.49 -5.00 -8.31
CA GLU A 265 21.18 -6.11 -7.41
C GLU A 265 21.46 -5.75 -5.94
N SER A 266 20.92 -6.57 -5.02
CA SER A 266 21.01 -6.31 -3.58
C SER A 266 22.44 -6.31 -3.02
N ASP A 267 23.38 -6.98 -3.68
CA ASP A 267 24.80 -7.03 -3.34
C ASP A 267 25.65 -6.04 -4.17
N GLU A 268 25.01 -5.24 -5.01
CA GLU A 268 25.66 -4.26 -5.88
C GLU A 268 25.44 -2.82 -5.44
N GLN A 269 26.39 -1.97 -5.83
CA GLN A 269 26.26 -0.53 -5.69
C GLN A 269 26.52 0.14 -7.04
N ALA A 270 25.79 1.22 -7.31
CA ALA A 270 26.11 2.08 -8.44
C ALA A 270 27.48 2.72 -8.18
N VAL A 271 28.43 2.47 -9.07
CA VAL A 271 29.78 3.01 -8.96
C VAL A 271 30.08 3.94 -10.12
N GLN A 272 30.83 4.99 -9.81
CA GLN A 272 31.44 5.86 -10.81
C GLN A 272 32.95 5.81 -10.64
N VAL A 273 33.66 5.47 -11.71
CA VAL A 273 35.12 5.45 -11.71
C VAL A 273 35.62 6.87 -11.97
N GLN A 274 36.52 7.36 -11.13
CA GLN A 274 37.09 8.69 -11.30
C GLN A 274 37.82 8.79 -12.65
N GLY A 275 37.43 9.79 -13.45
CA GLY A 275 37.98 10.02 -14.79
C GLY A 275 37.25 9.29 -15.91
N LEU A 276 36.20 8.50 -15.62
CA LEU A 276 35.31 7.91 -16.62
C LEU A 276 33.97 8.63 -16.67
N SER A 277 33.37 8.64 -17.86
CA SER A 277 31.98 9.06 -18.05
C SER A 277 31.07 7.85 -17.82
N GLY A 278 29.93 8.07 -17.18
CA GLY A 278 28.98 6.99 -16.91
C GLY A 278 29.13 6.31 -15.56
N ASP A 279 28.27 5.34 -15.32
CA ASP A 279 28.15 4.53 -14.12
C ASP A 279 27.74 3.10 -14.46
N PHE A 280 27.91 2.19 -13.50
CA PHE A 280 27.50 0.78 -13.62
C PHE A 280 27.22 0.21 -12.24
N CYS A 281 26.43 -0.85 -12.17
CA CYS A 281 26.25 -1.62 -10.95
C CYS A 281 27.47 -2.49 -10.70
N SER A 282 27.95 -2.55 -9.46
CA SER A 282 29.19 -3.24 -9.13
C SER A 282 29.08 -3.97 -7.80
N PRO A 283 29.31 -5.30 -7.79
CA PRO A 283 29.39 -6.06 -6.56
C PRO A 283 30.74 -5.85 -5.89
N LYS A 284 30.78 -6.05 -4.58
CA LYS A 284 32.04 -6.07 -3.83
C LYS A 284 32.82 -7.34 -4.17
N CYS A 285 34.15 -7.25 -4.26
CA CYS A 285 34.96 -8.45 -4.44
C CYS A 285 34.84 -9.35 -3.20
N ASP A 286 34.87 -10.66 -3.41
CA ASP A 286 34.96 -11.60 -2.30
C ASP A 286 36.36 -11.61 -1.67
N SER A 287 36.54 -12.41 -0.60
CA SER A 287 37.81 -12.50 0.13
C SER A 287 38.96 -13.10 -0.70
N SER A 288 38.67 -13.74 -1.83
CA SER A 288 39.64 -14.28 -2.79
C SER A 288 39.96 -13.32 -3.94
N GLY A 289 39.27 -12.18 -4.02
CA GLY A 289 39.35 -11.26 -5.15
C GLY A 289 38.55 -11.73 -6.39
N SER A 290 37.58 -12.63 -6.19
CA SER A 290 36.70 -13.11 -7.26
C SER A 290 35.44 -12.24 -7.37
N CYS A 291 34.80 -12.34 -8.54
CA CYS A 291 33.66 -11.54 -8.94
C CYS A 291 32.56 -12.43 -9.54
N PRO A 292 31.26 -12.09 -9.36
CA PRO A 292 30.16 -12.77 -10.04
C PRO A 292 30.34 -12.83 -11.56
N THR A 293 29.79 -13.86 -12.19
CA THR A 293 30.05 -14.16 -13.62
C THR A 293 28.81 -14.09 -14.50
N ASP A 294 27.64 -13.97 -13.88
CA ASP A 294 26.40 -13.60 -14.53
C ASP A 294 26.48 -12.12 -14.93
N LYS A 295 26.29 -11.89 -16.22
CA LYS A 295 26.50 -10.60 -16.87
C LYS A 295 25.33 -10.27 -17.78
N PRO A 296 25.13 -8.98 -18.12
CA PRO A 296 24.03 -8.57 -18.97
C PRO A 296 24.07 -9.28 -20.32
N ALA A 297 22.89 -9.52 -20.89
CA ALA A 297 22.77 -10.18 -22.18
C ALA A 297 23.47 -9.36 -23.28
N GLY A 298 24.38 -9.99 -24.02
CA GLY A 298 25.16 -9.34 -25.07
C GLY A 298 26.54 -8.84 -24.65
N ASP A 299 26.87 -8.88 -23.36
CA ASP A 299 28.20 -8.52 -22.88
C ASP A 299 29.22 -9.62 -23.19
N ALA A 300 30.32 -9.26 -23.84
CA ALA A 300 31.47 -10.13 -24.08
C ALA A 300 32.64 -9.83 -23.14
N ALA A 301 32.60 -8.68 -22.45
CA ALA A 301 33.56 -8.29 -21.44
C ALA A 301 33.64 -9.32 -20.29
N SER A 302 34.78 -9.31 -19.59
CA SER A 302 35.07 -10.26 -18.49
C SER A 302 35.09 -9.52 -17.16
N PRO A 303 34.41 -10.04 -16.13
CA PRO A 303 34.42 -9.44 -14.80
C PRO A 303 35.78 -9.61 -14.14
N SER A 304 36.24 -8.57 -13.43
CA SER A 304 37.49 -8.59 -12.67
C SER A 304 37.42 -7.69 -11.45
N CYS A 305 38.07 -8.10 -10.35
CA CYS A 305 38.23 -7.28 -9.17
C CYS A 305 39.30 -6.21 -9.41
N ALA A 306 38.88 -5.09 -10.02
CA ALA A 306 39.79 -4.09 -10.58
C ALA A 306 39.59 -2.68 -10.01
N LEU A 307 38.63 -2.49 -9.10
CA LEU A 307 38.32 -1.19 -8.52
C LEU A 307 38.67 -1.15 -7.04
N GLN A 308 39.01 0.04 -6.54
CA GLN A 308 39.24 0.27 -5.12
C GLN A 308 38.74 1.65 -4.67
N THR A 309 38.13 1.69 -3.49
CA THR A 309 37.77 2.94 -2.78
C THR A 309 38.97 3.52 -2.03
N THR A 310 38.88 4.77 -1.58
CA THR A 310 39.92 5.38 -0.72
C THR A 310 40.03 4.72 0.65
N THR A 311 39.00 4.00 1.10
CA THR A 311 38.97 3.25 2.37
C THR A 311 39.53 1.83 2.22
N GLY A 312 39.86 1.41 1.00
CA GLY A 312 40.52 0.14 0.70
C GLY A 312 39.58 -0.99 0.23
N ASP A 313 38.26 -0.79 0.26
CA ASP A 313 37.28 -1.75 -0.25
C ASP A 313 37.44 -1.94 -1.76
N GLN A 314 37.43 -3.20 -2.22
CA GLN A 314 37.56 -3.56 -3.62
C GLN A 314 36.22 -3.94 -4.25
N TYR A 315 36.05 -3.56 -5.53
CA TYR A 315 34.83 -3.74 -6.28
C TYR A 315 35.11 -4.31 -7.68
N CYS A 316 34.12 -5.00 -8.22
CA CYS A 316 34.22 -5.69 -9.50
C CYS A 316 33.82 -4.78 -10.67
N ALA A 317 34.48 -4.94 -11.82
CA ALA A 317 34.17 -4.23 -13.05
C ALA A 317 34.23 -5.16 -14.26
N MET A 318 33.44 -4.84 -15.29
CA MET A 318 33.51 -5.50 -16.59
C MET A 318 34.63 -4.88 -17.43
N LEU A 319 35.71 -5.63 -17.61
CA LEU A 319 36.86 -5.17 -18.39
C LEU A 319 36.63 -5.41 -19.88
N CYS A 320 36.83 -4.36 -20.68
CA CYS A 320 36.58 -4.36 -22.11
C CYS A 320 37.78 -3.82 -22.90
N LYS A 321 37.85 -4.17 -24.19
CA LYS A 321 38.78 -3.58 -25.17
C LYS A 321 38.09 -2.72 -26.23
N ALA A 322 36.81 -2.96 -26.48
CA ALA A 322 36.01 -2.26 -27.48
C ALA A 322 34.55 -2.16 -27.01
N ASP A 323 33.82 -1.17 -27.53
CA ASP A 323 32.40 -0.95 -27.20
C ASP A 323 31.51 -2.16 -27.49
N SER A 324 31.86 -2.95 -28.51
CA SER A 324 31.13 -4.18 -28.86
C SER A 324 31.15 -5.26 -27.77
N GLU A 325 32.00 -5.11 -26.74
CA GLU A 325 32.07 -6.04 -25.61
C GLU A 325 31.11 -5.67 -24.47
N CYS A 326 30.49 -4.49 -24.50
CA CYS A 326 29.70 -3.92 -23.41
C CYS A 326 28.19 -3.92 -23.68
N GLY A 327 27.70 -4.76 -24.60
CA GLY A 327 26.26 -4.90 -24.86
C GLY A 327 25.59 -3.57 -25.21
N THR A 328 24.78 -3.06 -24.28
CA THR A 328 24.08 -1.76 -24.42
C THR A 328 24.84 -0.56 -23.82
N GLY A 329 25.92 -0.83 -23.08
CA GLY A 329 26.83 0.18 -22.53
C GLY A 329 27.92 0.62 -23.51
N SER A 330 28.94 1.29 -22.99
CA SER A 330 30.10 1.76 -23.74
C SER A 330 31.40 1.49 -22.98
N CYS A 331 32.45 1.13 -23.73
CA CYS A 331 33.77 0.82 -23.19
C CYS A 331 34.57 2.11 -22.96
N GLN A 332 34.61 2.57 -21.72
CA GLN A 332 35.35 3.77 -21.31
C GLN A 332 36.73 3.41 -20.80
N SER A 333 37.76 4.09 -21.29
CA SER A 333 39.16 3.77 -20.97
C SER A 333 39.72 4.71 -19.91
N ALA A 334 40.23 4.13 -18.82
CA ALA A 334 41.04 4.82 -17.81
C ALA A 334 42.39 4.12 -17.70
N SER A 335 43.47 4.87 -17.80
CA SER A 335 44.84 4.34 -17.62
C SER A 335 45.18 3.12 -18.50
N GLY A 336 44.61 3.06 -19.72
CA GLY A 336 44.85 1.97 -20.67
C GLY A 336 44.00 0.71 -20.46
N GLN A 337 43.12 0.70 -19.46
CA GLN A 337 42.16 -0.37 -19.20
C GLN A 337 40.74 0.12 -19.52
N GLY A 338 40.02 -0.63 -20.36
CA GLY A 338 38.61 -0.36 -20.66
C GLY A 338 37.69 -0.94 -19.60
N ILE A 339 36.64 -0.19 -19.24
CA ILE A 339 35.53 -0.60 -18.37
C ILE A 339 34.20 -0.32 -19.07
N CYS A 340 33.28 -1.28 -19.05
CA CYS A 340 31.92 -1.07 -19.51
C CYS A 340 31.16 -0.15 -18.55
N THR A 341 30.59 0.93 -19.09
CA THR A 341 29.82 1.92 -18.34
C THR A 341 28.55 2.27 -19.10
N TYR A 342 27.54 2.76 -18.38
CA TYR A 342 26.29 3.24 -18.93
C TYR A 342 26.22 4.75 -18.79
N SER A 343 25.60 5.41 -19.76
CA SER A 343 25.57 6.88 -19.80
C SER A 343 24.84 7.44 -18.60
N THR A 344 25.47 8.32 -17.82
CA THR A 344 24.84 8.96 -16.67
C THR A 344 23.68 9.86 -17.09
N SER A 345 22.45 9.53 -16.67
CA SER A 345 21.31 10.44 -16.83
C SER A 345 21.39 11.54 -15.77
N ALA A 346 21.52 12.81 -16.20
CA ALA A 346 21.50 13.99 -15.31
C ALA A 346 20.17 14.16 -14.53
N LEU A 347 19.16 13.35 -14.83
CA LEU A 347 17.84 13.37 -14.20
C LEU A 347 17.73 12.46 -12.95
N ILE A 348 18.75 11.65 -12.66
CA ILE A 348 18.74 10.70 -11.53
C ILE A 348 19.73 11.16 -10.44
N SER A 349 19.38 12.24 -9.74
CA SER A 349 20.14 12.76 -8.59
C SER A 349 20.00 11.90 -7.32
N SER A 350 19.19 10.83 -7.34
CA SER A 350 18.84 10.03 -6.15
C SER A 350 19.56 8.69 -6.06
N VAL A 351 20.30 8.26 -7.09
CA VAL A 351 21.12 7.04 -7.02
C VAL A 351 22.37 7.34 -6.19
N LYS A 352 22.46 6.69 -5.03
CA LYS A 352 23.62 6.80 -4.15
C LYS A 352 24.80 6.09 -4.79
N ARG A 353 25.76 6.86 -5.29
CA ARG A 353 26.95 6.37 -5.98
C ARG A 353 28.14 6.31 -5.05
N ILE A 354 29.00 5.31 -5.23
CA ILE A 354 30.33 5.29 -4.65
C ILE A 354 31.35 5.70 -5.71
N GLU A 355 32.23 6.64 -5.36
CA GLU A 355 33.40 6.95 -6.17
C GLU A 355 34.52 5.93 -5.92
N VAL A 356 35.01 5.33 -7.00
CA VAL A 356 36.11 4.36 -6.98
C VAL A 356 37.20 4.77 -7.97
N LYS A 357 38.41 4.25 -7.76
CA LYS A 357 39.52 4.37 -8.69
C LYS A 357 39.88 2.99 -9.23
N LEU A 358 40.55 2.98 -10.39
CA LEU A 358 41.19 1.78 -10.89
C LEU A 358 42.26 1.36 -9.89
N ALA A 359 42.16 0.13 -9.36
CA ALA A 359 43.20 -0.42 -8.53
C ALA A 359 44.46 -0.56 -9.41
N GLU A 360 45.58 -0.01 -8.96
CA GLU A 360 46.84 -0.23 -9.64
C GLU A 360 47.06 -1.74 -9.71
N ALA A 361 47.16 -2.28 -10.92
CA ALA A 361 47.51 -3.67 -11.10
C ALA A 361 48.82 -3.90 -10.34
N ARG A 362 48.75 -4.57 -9.20
CA ARG A 362 49.89 -5.32 -8.70
C ARG A 362 50.12 -6.37 -9.76
N CYS A 363 50.94 -5.98 -10.73
CA CYS A 363 51.53 -6.86 -11.71
C CYS A 363 52.18 -7.95 -10.87
N LEU A 364 51.47 -9.07 -10.70
CA LEU A 364 52.09 -10.31 -10.31
C LEU A 364 52.92 -10.65 -11.53
N LEU A 365 54.12 -10.07 -11.56
CA LEU A 365 55.23 -10.49 -12.39
C LEU A 365 55.50 -11.92 -11.94
N VAL A 366 54.72 -12.86 -12.47
CA VAL A 366 55.12 -14.26 -12.55
C VAL A 366 56.31 -14.22 -13.49
N VAL A 367 57.49 -13.95 -12.93
CA VAL A 367 58.74 -14.35 -13.52
C VAL A 367 58.63 -15.86 -13.62
N VAL A 368 58.17 -16.34 -14.76
CA VAL A 368 58.36 -17.73 -15.15
C VAL A 368 59.87 -17.84 -15.38
N LEU A 369 60.60 -18.21 -14.33
CA LEU A 369 61.93 -18.78 -14.47
C LEU A 369 61.73 -20.14 -15.15
N PHE A 370 61.89 -20.18 -16.47
CA PHE A 370 62.33 -21.40 -17.14
C PHE A 370 63.85 -21.48 -16.94
N GLU A 371 64.26 -22.53 -16.21
CA GLU A 371 65.60 -23.12 -16.00
C GLU A 371 66.83 -22.21 -15.91
#